data_AF-A0A2E1YTN1-F1
#
_entry.id   AF-A0A2E1YTN1-F1
#
_cell.length_a   1.000
_cell.length_b   1.000
_cell.length_c   1.000
_cell.angle_alpha   90.00
_cell.angle_beta   90.00
_cell.angle_gamma   90.00
#
_symmetry.space_group_name_H-M   'P 1'
#
loop_
_entity.id
_entity.type
_entity.pdbx_description
1 polymer ?
#
loop_
_entity_poly.entity_id
_entity_poly.type
_entity_poly.pdbx_seq_one_letter_code
_entity_poly.pdbx_strand_id
1 'polypeptide(L)'
;MIKFLITLLIFFVLVIVLKNSSFFSKKSFYKENDFKIREDKKYKIECELFDEIIDRTNRDRERQCYFKCGDDDIVRVDTSIEYICQPFIVEER
;
A
#
# COMPACT_ATOMS: atom_id res chain seq x y z
N MET A 1 30.15 42.04 -27.10
CA MET A 1 29.50 42.39 -25.81
C MET A 1 28.06 41.89 -25.73
N ILE A 2 27.19 42.17 -26.71
CA ILE A 2 25.78 41.74 -26.71
C ILE A 2 25.60 40.21 -26.59
N LYS A 3 26.41 39.41 -27.30
CA LYS A 3 26.36 37.94 -27.21
C LYS A 3 26.70 37.39 -25.81
N PHE A 4 27.55 38.10 -25.06
CA PHE A 4 27.91 37.75 -23.69
C PHE A 4 26.77 38.08 -22.71
N LEU A 5 26.06 39.19 -22.94
CA LEU A 5 24.89 39.58 -22.16
C LEU A 5 23.71 38.60 -22.33
N ILE A 6 23.48 38.14 -23.57
CA ILE A 6 22.43 37.17 -23.87
C ILE A 6 22.71 35.81 -23.20
N THR A 7 23.96 35.34 -23.26
CA THR A 7 24.35 34.07 -22.62
C THR A 7 24.22 34.13 -21.10
N LEU A 8 24.54 35.26 -20.48
CA LEU A 8 24.39 35.48 -19.04
C LEU A 8 22.92 35.51 -18.61
N LEU A 9 22.04 36.10 -19.42
CA LEU A 9 20.59 36.10 -19.19
C LEU A 9 20.01 34.68 -19.27
N ILE A 10 20.39 33.89 -20.29
CA ILE A 10 19.93 32.50 -20.44
C ILE A 10 20.37 31.65 -19.25
N PHE A 11 21.61 31.83 -18.78
CA PHE A 11 22.12 31.12 -17.60
C PHE A 11 21.34 31.48 -16.34
N PHE A 12 21.01 32.77 -16.14
CA PHE A 12 20.22 33.22 -15.00
C PHE A 12 18.81 32.63 -14.99
N VAL A 13 18.16 32.55 -16.16
CA VAL A 13 16.83 31.93 -16.31
C VAL A 13 16.89 30.43 -15.99
N LEU A 14 17.91 29.72 -16.46
CA LEU A 14 18.12 28.29 -16.16
C LEU A 14 18.28 28.03 -14.65
N VAL A 15 19.04 28.87 -13.94
CA VAL A 15 19.22 28.75 -12.49
C VAL A 15 17.90 28.97 -11.73
N ILE A 16 17.06 29.92 -12.18
CA ILE A 16 15.74 30.16 -11.57
C ILE A 16 14.80 28.96 -11.79
N VAL A 17 14.78 28.40 -13.01
CA VAL A 17 13.97 27.22 -13.32
C VAL A 17 14.40 26.01 -12.49
N LEU A 18 15.71 25.76 -12.36
CA LEU A 18 16.25 24.66 -11.57
C LEU A 18 16.02 24.84 -10.05
N LYS A 19 16.05 26.08 -9.55
CA LYS A 19 15.72 26.36 -8.14
C LYS A 19 14.23 26.12 -7.85
N ASN A 20 13.36 26.52 -8.77
CA ASN A 20 11.91 26.29 -8.67
C ASN A 20 11.50 24.83 -8.95
N SER A 21 12.32 24.03 -9.65
CA SER A 21 12.03 22.61 -9.89
C SER A 21 12.20 21.71 -8.66
N SER A 22 12.59 22.26 -7.51
CA SER A 22 12.49 21.57 -6.20
C SER A 22 11.03 21.24 -5.80
N PHE A 23 10.04 21.65 -6.61
CA PHE A 23 8.62 21.27 -6.49
C PHE A 23 8.23 19.94 -7.17
N PHE A 24 9.18 19.09 -7.53
CA PHE A 24 8.91 17.65 -7.78
C PHE A 24 9.26 16.81 -6.54
N SER A 25 8.89 17.31 -5.36
CA SER A 25 8.70 16.44 -4.20
C SER A 25 7.55 15.49 -4.53
N LYS A 26 7.78 14.20 -4.33
CA LYS A 26 6.81 13.10 -4.46
C LYS A 26 5.41 13.58 -4.09
N LYS A 27 4.56 13.77 -5.09
CA LYS A 27 3.12 13.88 -4.90
C LYS A 27 2.64 12.48 -4.50
N SER A 28 2.79 12.14 -3.22
CA SER A 28 1.98 11.07 -2.62
C SER A 28 0.54 11.46 -2.92
N PHE A 29 -0.16 10.57 -3.61
CA PHE A 29 -1.52 10.74 -4.10
C PHE A 29 -2.52 10.72 -2.93
N TYR A 30 -2.39 11.63 -1.95
CA TYR A 30 -3.50 11.95 -1.06
C TYR A 30 -4.35 13.00 -1.78
N LYS A 31 -5.26 12.47 -2.60
CA LYS A 31 -6.39 13.22 -3.13
C LYS A 31 -7.32 13.46 -1.93
N GLU A 32 -7.13 14.57 -1.23
CA GLU A 32 -8.12 15.11 -0.32
C GLU A 32 -9.29 15.62 -1.18
N ASN A 33 -10.12 14.68 -1.60
CA ASN A 33 -11.40 14.97 -2.21
C ASN A 33 -12.38 15.22 -1.06
N ASP A 34 -12.65 16.50 -0.84
CA ASP A 34 -13.82 16.98 -0.15
C ASP A 34 -15.06 16.53 -0.95
N PHE A 35 -15.56 15.33 -0.66
CA PHE A 35 -16.75 14.76 -1.29
C PHE A 35 -17.61 14.06 -0.25
N LYS A 36 -18.67 14.75 0.18
CA LYS A 36 -19.85 14.15 0.80
C LYS A 36 -20.52 13.20 -0.20
N ILE A 37 -20.06 11.95 -0.28
CA ILE A 37 -20.85 10.81 -0.74
C ILE A 37 -20.55 9.67 0.24
N ARG A 38 -21.56 9.27 1.00
CA ARG A 38 -21.60 7.97 1.69
C ARG A 38 -21.85 6.91 0.62
N GLU A 39 -20.79 6.55 -0.09
CA GLU A 39 -20.69 5.26 -0.75
C GLU A 39 -19.94 4.37 0.23
N ASP A 40 -20.54 3.27 0.66
CA ASP A 40 -19.83 2.20 1.37
C ASP A 40 -18.83 1.59 0.39
N LYS A 41 -17.70 2.29 0.20
CA LYS A 41 -16.67 1.89 -0.75
C LYS A 41 -15.99 0.67 -0.16
N LYS A 42 -16.30 -0.48 -0.76
CA LYS A 42 -15.60 -1.70 -0.44
C LYS A 42 -14.13 -1.56 -0.81
N TYR A 43 -13.25 -1.83 0.13
CA TYR A 43 -11.81 -1.79 -0.10
C TYR A 43 -11.20 -3.16 0.17
N LYS A 44 -10.11 -3.44 -0.53
CA LYS A 44 -9.37 -4.69 -0.38
C LYS A 44 -8.16 -4.45 0.51
N ILE A 45 -7.98 -5.31 1.50
CA ILE A 45 -6.85 -5.28 2.41
C ILE A 45 -6.08 -6.58 2.30
N GLU A 46 -4.75 -6.49 2.31
CA GLU A 46 -3.86 -7.64 2.35
C GLU A 46 -3.61 -8.00 3.81
N CYS A 47 -3.76 -9.28 4.15
CA CYS A 47 -3.56 -9.79 5.50
C CYS A 47 -2.44 -10.81 5.48
N GLU A 48 -1.46 -10.64 6.37
CA GLU A 48 -0.27 -11.50 6.43
C GLU A 48 -0.49 -12.65 7.41
N LEU A 49 -0.06 -13.86 7.05
CA LEU A 49 -0.08 -15.01 7.95
C LEU A 49 0.86 -14.74 9.14
N PHE A 50 0.36 -14.85 10.36
CA PHE A 50 1.18 -14.69 11.57
C PHE A 50 1.19 -15.93 12.46
N ASP A 51 0.18 -16.81 12.36
CA ASP A 51 0.15 -18.06 13.12
C ASP A 51 -0.55 -19.19 12.36
N GLU A 52 -0.15 -20.43 12.64
CA GLU A 52 -0.71 -21.65 12.10
C GLU A 52 -0.84 -22.71 13.19
N ILE A 53 -2.06 -23.22 13.38
CA ILE A 53 -2.34 -24.29 14.33
C ILE A 53 -2.84 -25.52 13.57
N ILE A 54 -2.23 -26.68 13.84
CA ILE A 54 -2.62 -27.96 13.24
C ILE A 54 -3.18 -28.86 14.34
N ASP A 55 -4.48 -29.13 14.30
CA ASP A 55 -5.10 -30.11 15.21
C ASP A 55 -5.01 -31.51 14.60
N ARG A 56 -4.19 -32.37 15.21
CA ARG A 56 -4.01 -33.77 14.79
C ARG A 56 -4.85 -34.76 15.61
N THR A 57 -5.64 -34.27 16.56
CA THR A 57 -6.38 -35.11 17.51
C THR A 57 -7.76 -35.52 16.99
N ASN A 58 -8.35 -34.76 16.06
CA ASN A 58 -9.63 -35.08 15.45
C ASN A 58 -9.48 -35.67 14.04
N ARG A 59 -10.41 -36.56 13.66
CA ARG A 59 -10.40 -37.27 12.35
C ARG A 59 -10.70 -36.33 11.19
N ASP A 60 -11.49 -35.30 11.46
CA ASP A 60 -11.69 -34.14 10.59
C ASP A 60 -10.48 -33.24 10.76
N ARG A 61 -9.48 -33.52 9.92
CA ARG A 61 -8.15 -32.92 9.95
C ARG A 61 -8.22 -31.45 9.56
N GLU A 62 -8.19 -30.55 10.55
CA GLU A 62 -8.23 -29.11 10.33
C GLU A 62 -6.89 -28.43 10.61
N ARG A 63 -6.51 -27.54 9.69
CA ARG A 63 -5.42 -26.56 9.83
C ARG A 63 -6.07 -25.18 9.96
N GLN A 64 -5.74 -24.46 11.01
CA GLN A 64 -6.25 -23.13 11.31
C GLN A 64 -5.17 -22.10 10.96
N CYS A 65 -5.47 -21.22 10.03
CA CYS A 65 -4.56 -20.18 9.54
C CYS A 65 -5.01 -18.82 10.09
N TYR A 66 -4.12 -18.12 10.78
CA TYR A 66 -4.43 -16.82 11.36
C TYR A 66 -3.70 -15.70 10.62
N PHE A 67 -4.47 -14.76 10.09
CA PHE A 67 -4.00 -13.64 9.28
C PHE A 67 -4.20 -12.32 10.00
N LYS A 68 -3.20 -11.45 9.96
CA LYS A 68 -3.25 -10.09 10.51
C LYS A 68 -3.53 -9.11 9.38
N CYS A 69 -4.70 -8.47 9.41
CA CYS A 69 -5.13 -7.48 8.40
C CYS A 69 -4.85 -6.02 8.83
N GLY A 70 -4.39 -5.81 10.06
CA GLY A 70 -4.17 -4.50 10.68
C GLY A 70 -3.73 -4.68 12.13
N ASP A 71 -3.55 -3.60 12.88
CA ASP A 71 -2.92 -3.67 14.22
C ASP A 71 -3.64 -4.62 15.19
N ASP A 72 -4.97 -4.62 15.18
CA ASP A 72 -5.84 -5.42 16.08
C ASP A 72 -6.85 -6.29 15.31
N ASP A 73 -6.57 -6.58 14.04
CA ASP A 73 -7.51 -7.20 13.13
C ASP A 73 -7.03 -8.57 12.66
N ILE A 74 -7.72 -9.62 13.12
CA ILE A 74 -7.32 -11.01 12.93
C ILE A 74 -8.44 -11.76 12.22
N VAL A 75 -8.08 -12.38 11.10
CA VAL A 75 -8.95 -13.27 10.33
C VAL A 75 -8.46 -14.70 10.48
N ARG A 76 -9.38 -15.62 10.80
CA ARG A 76 -9.12 -17.05 10.88
C ARG A 76 -9.71 -17.76 9.65
N VAL A 77 -8.91 -18.59 9.01
CA VAL A 77 -9.34 -19.45 7.90
C VAL A 77 -9.01 -20.90 8.25
N ASP A 78 -10.02 -21.76 8.24
CA ASP A 78 -9.85 -23.19 8.46
C ASP A 78 -9.76 -23.92 7.13
N THR A 79 -8.80 -24.84 7.02
CA THR A 79 -8.58 -25.65 5.83
C THR A 79 -8.25 -27.08 6.20
N SER A 80 -8.31 -28.01 5.25
CA SER A 80 -7.84 -29.38 5.49
C SER A 80 -6.32 -29.40 5.70
N ILE A 81 -5.82 -30.32 6.53
CA ILE A 81 -4.37 -30.47 6.82
C ILE A 81 -3.51 -30.60 5.55
N GLU A 82 -4.07 -31.13 4.47
CA GLU A 82 -3.39 -31.31 3.18
C GLU A 82 -3.07 -29.97 2.48
N TYR A 83 -3.80 -28.90 2.81
CA TYR A 83 -3.59 -27.57 2.25
C TYR A 83 -2.82 -26.71 3.26
N ILE A 84 -1.71 -26.16 2.79
CA ILE A 84 -0.85 -25.28 3.59
C ILE A 84 -1.48 -23.88 3.63
N CYS A 85 -1.34 -23.18 4.76
CA CYS A 85 -1.73 -21.78 4.86
C CYS A 85 -1.01 -20.95 3.78
N GLN A 86 -1.76 -20.10 3.09
CA GLN A 86 -1.15 -19.13 2.19
C GLN A 86 -0.38 -18.08 3.01
N PRO A 87 0.71 -17.50 2.48
CA PRO A 87 1.48 -16.49 3.21
C PRO A 87 0.69 -15.19 3.42
N PHE A 88 -0.29 -14.91 2.55
CA PHE A 88 -1.20 -13.78 2.68
C PHE A 88 -2.57 -14.11 2.07
N ILE A 89 -3.59 -13.37 2.49
CA ILE A 89 -4.92 -13.35 1.87
C ILE A 89 -5.34 -11.92 1.56
N VAL A 90 -6.37 -11.77 0.73
CA VAL A 90 -6.99 -10.48 0.46
C VAL A 90 -8.43 -10.51 0.96
N GLU A 91 -8.76 -9.65 1.91
CA GLU A 91 -10.11 -9.49 2.46
C GLU A 91 -10.79 -8.26 1.83
N GLU A 92 -12.10 -8.35 1.57
CA GLU A 92 -12.93 -7.24 1.10
C GLU A 92 -13.80 -6.72 2.25
N ARG A 93 -13.68 -5.42 2.56
CA ARG A 93 -14.31 -4.72 3.68
C ARG A 93 -15.33 -3.72 3.16
#